data_AF-A0A530L9B0-F1
#
_entry.id   AF-A0A530L9B0-F1
#
_cell.length_a   1.000
_cell.length_b   1.000
_cell.length_c   1.000
_cell.angle_alpha   90.00
_cell.angle_beta   90.00
_cell.angle_gamma   90.00
#
_symmetry.space_group_name_H-M   'P 1'
#
loop_
_entity.id
_entity.type
_entity.pdbx_description
1 polymer ?
#
loop_
_entity_poly.entity_id
_entity_poly.type
_entity_poly.pdbx_seq_one_letter_code
_entity_poly.pdbx_strand_id
1 'polypeptide(L)' 'EDLVHKTTALFVEMFGEGVRPYTMVLIEEVADGGYGRADVVFTIPGGRT' A
#
# COMPACT_ATOMS: atom_id res chain seq x y z
N GLU A 1 9.25 -4.74 5.56
CA GLU A 1 10.01 -3.60 6.10
C GLU A 1 10.29 -2.52 5.04
N ASP A 2 10.74 -2.90 3.84
CA ASP A 2 11.07 -1.96 2.74
C ASP A 2 9.96 -0.99 2.33
N LEU A 3 8.68 -1.41 2.33
CA LEU A 3 7.57 -0.54 1.93
C LEU A 3 7.41 0.66 2.88
N VAL A 4 7.63 0.45 4.18
CA VAL A 4 7.57 1.52 5.18
C VAL A 4 8.67 2.55 4.92
N HIS A 5 9.90 2.10 4.68
CA HIS A 5 11.03 3.00 4.38
C HIS A 5 10.80 3.79 3.09
N LYS A 6 10.31 3.15 2.03
CA LYS A 6 10.05 3.79 0.73
C LYS A 6 8.91 4.80 0.82
N THR A 7 7.81 4.47 1.49
CA THR A 7 6.68 5.38 1.65
C THR A 7 7.04 6.59 2.50
N THR A 8 7.80 6.40 3.59
CA THR A 8 8.28 7.52 4.39
C THR A 8 9.26 8.40 3.62
N ALA A 9 10.14 7.82 2.80
CA ALA A 9 11.03 8.58 1.93
C ALA A 9 10.26 9.41 0.89
N LEU A 10 9.19 8.86 0.30
CA LEU A 10 8.30 9.59 -0.61
C LEU A 10 7.66 10.81 0.08
N PHE A 11 7.22 10.66 1.32
CA PHE A 11 6.64 11.78 2.09
C PHE A 11 7.68 12.86 2.40
N VAL A 12 8.90 12.46 2.72
CA VAL A 12 10.04 13.37 2.90
C VAL A 12 10.37 14.11 1.60
N GLU A 13 10.33 13.44 0.45
CA GLU A 13 10.56 14.07 -0.85
C GLU A 13 9.51 15.15 -1.16
N MET A 14 8.24 14.86 -0.87
CA MET A 14 7.13 15.79 -1.16
C MET A 14 7.02 16.95 -0.16
N PHE A 15 7.33 16.72 1.13
CA PHE A 15 7.01 17.65 2.22
C PHE A 15 8.22 18.09 3.06
N GLY A 16 9.41 17.54 2.79
CA GLY A 16 10.64 17.81 3.53
C GLY A 16 10.86 16.90 4.74
N GLU A 17 12.05 16.95 5.32
CA GLU A 17 12.49 15.99 6.35
C GLU A 17 11.66 16.04 7.66
N GLY A 18 11.02 17.17 7.94
CA GLY A 18 10.24 17.38 9.18
C GLY A 18 9.04 16.46 9.34
N VAL A 19 8.54 15.81 8.27
CA VAL A 19 7.39 14.90 8.36
C VAL A 19 7.76 13.48 8.78
N ARG A 20 9.05 13.09 8.73
CA ARG A 20 9.51 11.73 9.06
C ARG A 20 9.02 11.22 10.43
N PRO A 21 9.16 11.97 11.54
CA PRO A 21 8.74 11.46 12.86
C PRO A 21 7.21 11.33 13.02
N TYR A 22 6.42 11.90 12.09
CA TYR A 22 4.97 11.90 12.14
C TYR A 22 4.32 11.01 11.07
N THR A 23 5.12 10.44 10.17
CA THR A 23 4.61 9.61 9.07
C THR A 23 4.33 8.20 9.58
N MET A 24 3.07 7.78 9.52
CA MET A 24 2.63 6.44 9.91
C MET A 24 2.21 5.65 8.65
N VAL A 25 2.81 4.47 8.48
CA VAL A 25 2.50 3.56 7.36
C VAL A 25 1.82 2.33 7.93
N LEU A 26 0.54 2.15 7.61
CA LEU A 26 -0.26 0.99 7.99
C LEU A 26 -0.40 0.09 6.75
N ILE A 27 -0.05 -1.18 6.88
CA ILE A 27 -0.11 -2.16 5.79
C ILE A 27 -1.04 -3.28 6.23
N GLU A 28 -2.04 -3.58 5.41
CA GLU A 28 -2.94 -4.71 5.58
C GLU A 28 -2.89 -5.56 4.31
N GLU A 29 -2.86 -6.88 4.48
CA GLU A 29 -2.97 -7.83 3.39
C GLU A 29 -4.45 -8.16 3.17
N VAL A 30 -4.93 -7.90 1.95
CA VAL A 30 -6.27 -8.33 1.55
C VAL A 30 -6.18 -9.79 1.10
N ALA A 31 -7.01 -10.66 1.68
CA ALA A 31 -7.07 -12.05 1.27
C ALA A 31 -7.38 -12.17 -0.24
N ASP A 32 -6.72 -13.12 -0.91
CA ASP A 32 -6.87 -13.35 -2.34
C ASP A 32 -8.28 -13.85 -2.68
N GLY A 33 -9.20 -12.91 -2.88
CA GLY A 33 -10.58 -13.18 -3.33
C GLY A 33 -10.97 -12.42 -4.60
N GLY A 34 -10.06 -11.57 -5.11
CA GLY A 34 -10.38 -10.61 -6.16
C GLY A 34 -10.71 -9.21 -5.63
N TYR A 35 -10.97 -8.28 -6.54
CA TYR A 35 -11.34 -6.90 -6.21
C TYR A 35 -12.30 -6.33 -7.26
N GLY A 36 -13.15 -5.40 -6.86
CA GLY A 36 -14.07 -4.69 -7.76
C GLY A 36 -13.50 -3.34 -8.18
N ARG A 37 -13.61 -2.98 -9.47
CA ARG A 37 -13.30 -1.63 -9.96
C ARG A 37 -14.20 -1.26 -11.13
N ALA A 38 -14.81 -0.08 -11.07
CA ALA A 38 -15.66 0.44 -12.14
C ALA A 38 -16.77 -0.54 -12.60
N ASP A 39 -17.49 -1.13 -11.63
CA ASP A 39 -18.57 -2.11 -11.86
C ASP A 39 -18.12 -3.44 -12.51
N VAL A 40 -16.81 -3.75 -12.42
CA VAL A 40 -16.23 -5.01 -12.91
C VAL A 40 -15.53 -5.74 -11.77
N VAL A 41 -15.76 -7.05 -11.68
CA VAL A 41 -15.11 -7.95 -10.73
C VAL A 41 -13.87 -8.57 -11.36
N PHE A 42 -12.73 -8.43 -10.67
CA PHE A 42 -11.45 -8.99 -11.07
C PHE A 42 -11.06 -10.10 -10.11
N THR A 43 -10.61 -11.24 -10.62
CA THR A 43 -9.98 -12.30 -9.82
C THR A 43 -8.47 -12.17 -9.94
N ILE A 44 -7.75 -12.40 -8.83
CA ILE A 44 -6.29 -12.42 -8.84
C ILE A 44 -5.85 -13.79 -9.38
N PRO A 45 -5.11 -13.85 -10.52
CA PRO A 45 -4.67 -15.12 -11.07
C PRO A 45 -3.69 -15.80 -10.11
N GLY A 46 -4.00 -17.04 -9.68
CA GLY A 46 -3.12 -17.85 -8.83
C GLY A 46 -3.49 -17.93 -7.35
N GLY A 47 -4.61 -17.34 -6.92
CA GLY A 47 -5.19 -17.63 -5.61
C GLY A 47 -5.52 -19.12 -5.49
N ARG A 48 -4.91 -19.83 -4.54
CA ARG A 48 -5.28 -21.23 -4.25
C ARG A 48 -6.71 -21.23 -3.73
N THR A 49 -7.64 -21.75 -4.52
CA THR A 49 -9.00 -22.10 -4.09
C THR A 49 -8.98 -23.09 -2.95
#